data_AF-A0A349L2B2-F1
#
_entry.id   AF-A0A349L2B2-F1
#
_cell.length_a   1.000
_cell.length_b   1.000
_cell.length_c   1.000
_cell.angle_alpha   90.00
_cell.angle_beta   90.00
_cell.angle_gamma   90.00
#
_symmetry.space_group_name_H-M   'P 1'
#
loop_
_entity.id
_entity.type
_entity.pdbx_description
1 polymer ?
#
loop_
_entity_poly.entity_id
_entity_poly.type
_entity_poly.pdbx_seq_one_letter_code
_entity_poly.pdbx_strand_id
1 'polypeptide(L)'
;QAVNGADTRAQVVLGANDKHLLFRSCVGVEIVDRHHLAITLGTRVHCKNLFGRVYMGAIERLHRRYIAPAMLRLAVEFALPGVEDFAALAAPAPA
;
A
#
# COMPACT_ATOMS: atom_id res chain seq x y z
N GLN A 1 -1.11 -3.09 -11.43
CA GLN A 1 0.09 -2.36 -10.97
C GLN A 1 0.41 -1.27 -11.98
N ALA A 2 1.02 -0.17 -11.55
CA ALA A 2 1.42 0.94 -12.41
C ALA A 2 2.75 1.53 -11.91
N VAL A 3 3.61 1.96 -12.83
CA VAL A 3 4.90 2.61 -12.55
C VAL A 3 4.99 3.84 -13.45
N ASN A 4 5.62 4.92 -12.97
CA ASN A 4 5.83 6.12 -13.81
C ASN A 4 7.04 5.93 -14.74
N GLY A 5 7.11 6.73 -15.82
CA GLY A 5 8.20 6.61 -16.81
C GLY A 5 9.60 6.98 -16.30
N ALA A 6 9.69 7.60 -15.11
CA ALA A 6 10.96 7.95 -14.46
C ALA A 6 11.41 6.91 -13.41
N ASP A 7 10.63 5.83 -13.23
CA ASP A 7 10.85 4.78 -12.22
C ASP A 7 11.00 5.28 -10.76
N THR A 8 10.50 6.49 -10.50
CA THR A 8 10.50 7.10 -9.16
C THR A 8 9.23 6.83 -8.38
N ARG A 9 8.21 6.24 -9.03
CA ARG A 9 6.91 5.97 -8.40
C ARG A 9 6.32 4.66 -8.89
N ALA A 10 5.96 3.79 -7.96
CA ALA A 10 5.26 2.54 -8.21
C ALA A 10 3.98 2.46 -7.38
N GLN A 11 2.94 1.82 -7.93
CA GLN A 11 1.68 1.60 -7.24
C GLN A 11 1.08 0.24 -7.58
N VAL A 12 0.60 -0.45 -6.55
CA VAL A 12 -0.16 -1.69 -6.69
C VAL A 12 -1.54 -1.53 -6.06
N VAL A 13 -2.55 -1.95 -6.81
CA VAL A 13 -3.92 -2.06 -6.30
C VAL A 13 -4.18 -3.54 -6.06
N LEU A 14 -4.51 -3.85 -4.81
CA LEU A 14 -4.88 -5.15 -4.31
C LEU A 14 -6.36 -5.13 -3.97
N GLY A 15 -7.03 -6.26 -4.05
CA GLY A 15 -8.45 -6.31 -3.73
C GLY A 15 -8.97 -7.70 -3.49
N ALA A 16 -9.98 -7.77 -2.63
CA ALA A 16 -10.77 -8.96 -2.41
C ALA A 16 -12.24 -8.58 -2.55
N ASN A 17 -13.03 -9.44 -3.18
CA ASN A 17 -14.47 -9.27 -3.24
C ASN A 17 -15.10 -10.39 -2.42
N ASP A 18 -16.00 -10.04 -1.52
CA ASP A 18 -16.83 -10.98 -0.79
C ASP A 18 -18.32 -10.76 -1.18
N LYS A 19 -19.19 -11.61 -0.66
CA LYS A 19 -20.65 -11.47 -0.67
C LYS A 19 -21.09 -10.15 -0.05
N HIS A 20 -20.38 -9.65 0.96
CA HIS A 20 -20.77 -8.46 1.72
C HIS A 20 -20.08 -7.17 1.25
N LEU A 21 -18.84 -7.26 0.80
CA LEU A 21 -17.96 -6.10 0.57
C LEU A 21 -17.18 -6.23 -0.73
N LEU A 22 -16.95 -5.10 -1.41
CA LEU A 22 -15.88 -4.95 -2.40
C LEU A 22 -14.75 -4.19 -1.72
N PHE A 23 -13.62 -4.84 -1.53
CA PHE A 23 -12.46 -4.26 -0.87
C PHE A 23 -11.36 -3.97 -1.88
N ARG A 24 -10.86 -2.74 -1.89
CA ARG A 24 -9.67 -2.36 -2.65
C ARG A 24 -8.69 -1.66 -1.71
N SER A 25 -7.45 -2.12 -1.72
CA SER A 25 -6.32 -1.47 -1.05
C SER A 25 -5.30 -1.07 -2.10
N CYS A 26 -4.71 0.10 -1.94
CA CYS A 26 -3.77 0.69 -2.86
C CYS A 26 -2.52 1.05 -2.07
N VAL A 27 -1.39 0.49 -2.46
CA VAL A 27 -0.08 0.82 -1.90
C VAL A 27 0.70 1.56 -2.98
N GLY A 28 1.13 2.77 -2.68
CA GLY A 28 2.01 3.57 -3.53
C GLY A 28 3.34 3.83 -2.84
N VAL A 29 4.43 3.77 -3.60
CA VAL A 29 5.78 4.12 -3.18
C VAL A 29 6.29 5.19 -4.12
N GLU A 30 6.88 6.25 -3.58
CA GLU A 30 7.46 7.36 -4.31
C GLU A 30 8.79 7.75 -3.70
N ILE A 31 9.81 7.93 -4.54
CA ILE A 31 11.12 8.44 -4.14
C ILE A 31 11.01 9.96 -4.06
N VAL A 32 11.09 10.52 -2.86
CA VAL A 32 11.00 11.97 -2.63
C VAL A 32 12.37 12.62 -2.77
N ASP A 33 13.39 11.97 -2.23
CA ASP A 33 14.79 12.35 -2.38
C ASP A 33 15.70 11.11 -2.20
N ARG A 34 17.03 11.32 -2.12
CA ARG A 34 18.02 10.25 -2.03
C ARG A 34 17.90 9.39 -0.76
N HIS A 35 17.27 9.90 0.29
CA HIS A 35 17.17 9.23 1.59
C HIS A 35 15.73 9.04 2.06
N HIS A 36 14.73 9.61 1.38
CA HIS A 36 13.34 9.55 1.78
C HIS A 36 12.45 8.88 0.72
N LEU A 37 11.68 7.89 1.20
CA LEU A 37 10.61 7.24 0.47
C LEU A 37 9.26 7.64 1.07
N ALA A 38 8.36 8.15 0.24
CA ALA A 38 6.96 8.35 0.60
C ALA A 38 6.18 7.07 0.29
N ILE A 39 5.60 6.48 1.33
CA ILE A 39 4.79 5.26 1.21
C ILE A 39 3.35 5.62 1.61
N THR A 40 2.42 5.37 0.70
CA THR A 40 1.01 5.72 0.84
C THR A 40 0.16 4.45 0.81
N LEU A 41 -0.81 4.37 1.73
CA LEU A 41 -1.80 3.31 1.77
C LEU A 41 -3.20 3.92 1.71
N GLY A 42 -3.96 3.58 0.67
CA GLY A 42 -5.36 3.95 0.52
C GLY A 42 -6.23 2.71 0.55
N THR A 43 -7.30 2.71 1.34
CA THR A 43 -8.27 1.61 1.37
C THR A 43 -9.66 2.14 1.06
N ARG A 44 -10.35 1.46 0.15
CA ARG A 44 -11.74 1.75 -0.20
C ARG A 44 -12.58 0.49 -0.09
N VAL A 45 -13.69 0.61 0.63
CA VAL A 45 -14.64 -0.48 0.84
C VAL A 45 -16.01 -0.04 0.36
N HIS A 46 -16.64 -0.84 -0.49
CA HIS A 46 -18.03 -0.64 -0.89
C HIS A 46 -18.89 -1.75 -0.32
N CYS A 47 -19.91 -1.38 0.46
CA CYS A 47 -20.81 -2.31 1.12
C CYS A 47 -21.98 -2.69 0.21
N LYS A 48 -22.13 -3.98 -0.11
CA LYS A 48 -23.21 -4.47 -0.99
C LYS A 48 -24.55 -4.63 -0.27
N ASN A 49 -24.54 -4.81 1.05
CA ASN A 49 -25.74 -5.08 1.83
C ASN A 49 -25.71 -4.43 3.22
N LEU A 50 -26.84 -4.50 3.94
CA LEU A 50 -26.99 -3.91 5.27
C LEU A 50 -26.00 -4.50 6.28
N PHE A 51 -25.74 -5.81 6.20
CA PHE A 51 -24.72 -6.46 7.04
C PHE A 51 -23.34 -5.83 6.86
N GLY A 52 -22.89 -5.66 5.60
CA GLY A 52 -21.63 -4.99 5.30
C GLY A 52 -21.57 -3.56 5.84
N ARG A 53 -22.68 -2.81 5.78
CA ARG A 53 -22.76 -1.45 6.33
C ARG A 53 -22.64 -1.42 7.86
N VAL A 54 -23.33 -2.30 8.57
CA VAL A 54 -23.26 -2.39 10.03
C VAL A 54 -21.87 -2.83 10.47
N TYR A 55 -21.32 -3.85 9.83
CA TYR A 55 -19.96 -4.34 10.09
C TYR A 55 -18.92 -3.24 9.88
N MET A 56 -18.92 -2.58 8.72
CA MET A 56 -17.97 -1.49 8.45
C MET A 56 -18.17 -0.33 9.41
N GLY A 57 -19.39 0.05 9.75
CA GLY A 57 -19.65 1.11 10.73
C GLY A 57 -19.05 0.82 12.12
N ALA A 58 -19.01 -0.45 12.53
CA ALA A 58 -18.39 -0.85 13.80
C ALA A 58 -16.85 -0.79 13.75
N ILE A 59 -16.24 -1.21 12.64
CA ILE A 59 -14.77 -1.40 12.57
C ILE A 59 -14.01 -0.26 11.88
N GLU A 60 -14.66 0.55 11.04
CA GLU A 60 -14.00 1.50 10.13
C GLU A 60 -13.09 2.48 10.88
N ARG A 61 -13.55 2.99 12.02
CA ARG A 61 -12.77 3.93 12.85
C ARG A 61 -11.50 3.29 13.41
N LEU A 62 -11.62 2.07 13.95
CA LEU A 62 -10.47 1.31 14.46
C LEU A 62 -9.51 0.97 13.32
N HIS A 63 -10.06 0.53 12.19
CA HIS A 63 -9.29 0.13 11.02
C HIS A 63 -8.48 1.30 10.46
N ARG A 64 -9.10 2.47 10.29
CA ARG A 64 -8.44 3.67 9.77
C ARG A 64 -7.39 4.23 10.74
N ARG A 65 -7.64 4.15 12.04
CA ARG A 65 -6.77 4.79 13.05
C ARG A 65 -5.60 3.91 13.48
N TYR A 66 -5.75 2.58 13.46
CA TYR A 66 -4.74 1.68 14.03
C TYR A 66 -4.31 0.58 13.07
N ILE A 67 -5.25 -0.14 12.46
CA ILE A 67 -4.93 -1.33 11.65
C ILE A 67 -4.17 -0.95 10.37
N ALA A 68 -4.70 0.00 9.58
CA ALA A 68 -4.07 0.38 8.32
C ALA A 68 -2.65 0.97 8.53
N PRO A 69 -2.41 1.91 9.47
CA PRO A 69 -1.06 2.38 9.75
C PRO A 69 -0.11 1.29 10.27
N ALA A 70 -0.58 0.40 11.16
CA ALA A 70 0.26 -0.67 11.70
C ALA A 70 0.66 -1.68 10.61
N MET A 71 -0.31 -2.11 9.78
CA MET A 71 -0.06 -2.99 8.65
C MET A 71 0.92 -2.38 7.65
N LEU A 72 0.80 -1.07 7.38
CA LEU A 72 1.74 -0.38 6.51
C LEU A 72 3.15 -0.39 7.10
N ARG A 73 3.30 -0.05 8.39
CA ARG A 73 4.61 -0.06 9.07
C ARG A 73 5.27 -1.43 9.00
N LEU A 74 4.53 -2.48 9.32
CA LEU A 74 5.03 -3.86 9.26
C LEU A 74 5.45 -4.25 7.83
N ALA A 75 4.67 -3.88 6.82
CA ALA A 75 5.02 -4.15 5.43
C ALA A 75 6.30 -3.41 4.99
N VAL A 76 6.50 -2.18 5.45
CA VAL A 76 7.72 -1.40 5.20
C VAL A 76 8.91 -2.00 5.91
N GLU A 77 8.78 -2.32 7.20
CA GLU A 77 9.83 -2.99 7.98
C GLU A 77 10.23 -4.34 7.38
N PHE A 78 9.28 -5.09 6.81
CA PHE A 78 9.58 -6.33 6.11
C PHE A 78 10.28 -6.11 4.76
N ALA A 79 9.94 -5.04 4.04
CA ALA A 79 10.53 -4.75 2.74
C ALA A 79 11.94 -4.15 2.83
N LEU A 80 12.23 -3.36 3.87
CA LEU A 80 13.50 -2.67 4.07
C LEU A 80 14.75 -3.57 4.09
N PRO A 81 14.75 -4.76 4.74
CA PRO A 81 15.85 -5.72 4.67
C PRO A 81 16.19 -6.18 3.23
N GLY A 82 15.25 -6.06 2.29
CA GLY A 82 15.48 -6.36 0.87
C GLY A 82 15.86 -5.15 0.01
N VAL A 83 15.90 -3.93 0.56
CA VAL A 83 16.21 -2.70 -0.19
C VAL A 83 17.71 -2.54 -0.44
N GLU A 84 18.58 -3.19 0.34
CA GLU A 84 20.03 -3.21 0.07
C GLU A 84 20.36 -3.80 -1.31
N ASP A 85 19.52 -4.71 -1.83
CA ASP A 85 19.66 -5.34 -3.14
C ASP A 85 19.20 -4.40 -4.30
N PHE A 86 18.17 -3.58 -4.07
CA PHE A 86 17.69 -2.60 -5.06
C PHE A 86 18.68 -1.45 -5.29
N ALA A 87 19.42 -1.03 -4.26
CA ALA A 87 20.48 -0.04 -4.40
C ALA A 87 21.64 -0.55 -5.27
N ALA A 88 21.91 -1.86 -5.24
CA ALA A 88 22.91 -2.50 -6.11
C ALA A 88 22.44 -2.60 -7.58
N LEU A 89 21.14 -2.78 -7.81
CA LEU A 89 20.51 -2.78 -9.15
C LEU A 89 20.34 -1.37 -9.76
N ALA A 90 20.30 -0.32 -8.95
CA ALA A 90 20.20 1.07 -9.40
C ALA A 90 21.56 1.71 -9.76
N ALA A 91 22.67 0.97 -9.62
CA ALA A 91 23.98 1.43 -10.09
C ALA A 91 24.03 1.41 -11.63
N PRO A 92 24.45 2.50 -12.30
CA PRO A 92 24.57 2.51 -13.76
C PRO A 92 25.60 1.46 -14.22
N ALA A 93 25.28 0.73 -15.29
CA ALA A 93 26.15 -0.29 -15.86
C ALA A 93 27.56 0.28 -16.17
N PRO A 94 28.64 -0.45 -15.87
CA PRO A 94 30.00 0.02 -16.18
C PRO A 94 30.18 0.16 -17.68
N ALA A 95 30.81 1.27 -18.09
CA ALA A 95 31.18 1.57 -19.48
C ALA A 95 32.30 0.67 -20.01
#